data_AF-A0A8J4VJU0-F1
#
_entry.id   AF-A0A8J4VJU0-F1
#
_cell.length_a   1.000
_cell.length_b   1.000
_cell.length_c   1.000
_cell.angle_alpha   90.00
_cell.angle_beta   90.00
_cell.angle_gamma   90.00
#
_symmetry.space_group_name_H-M   'P 1'
#
loop_
_entity.id
_entity.type
_entity.pdbx_description
1 polymer ?
#
loop_
_entity_poly.entity_id
_entity_poly.type
_entity_poly.pdbx_seq_one_letter_code
_entity_poly.pdbx_strand_id
1 'polypeptide(L)'
;MGICSTKFVFLLFLLSAIPIAYLISLELATPPTHVYQYHSSGWFRECAKWDHLNSRFLVSFLEGGVAQLSLPKGSEGDDSTVTVLEELTLIKDVDLAGNGSLGIVVDHQRNRLLVVSTDVIGKNYAALAAYDLSTWQRLFLTHLSGP
;
A
#
# COMPACT_ATOMS: atom_id res chain seq x y z
N MET A 1 -31.94 28.76 4.12
CA MET A 1 -30.60 29.38 3.91
C MET A 1 -29.94 29.57 5.26
N GLY A 2 -29.01 28.70 5.67
CA GLY A 2 -28.36 28.81 6.99
C GLY A 2 -27.08 27.97 7.16
N ILE A 3 -26.57 27.38 6.07
CA ILE A 3 -25.46 26.41 6.12
C ILE A 3 -24.08 27.14 6.06
N CYS A 4 -24.05 28.45 5.82
CA CYS A 4 -22.82 29.24 5.68
C CYS A 4 -22.71 30.42 6.67
N SER A 5 -23.19 30.26 7.91
CA SER A 5 -22.86 31.24 8.97
C SER A 5 -21.47 30.94 9.52
N THR A 6 -20.65 31.97 9.77
CA THR A 6 -19.34 31.82 10.43
C THR A 6 -19.42 31.07 11.75
N LYS A 7 -20.51 31.26 12.51
CA LYS A 7 -20.77 30.52 13.76
C LYS A 7 -21.00 29.03 13.53
N PHE A 8 -21.68 28.68 12.44
CA PHE A 8 -21.95 27.28 12.07
C PHE A 8 -20.68 26.59 11.58
N VAL A 9 -19.86 27.26 10.76
CA VAL A 9 -18.55 26.74 10.33
C VAL A 9 -17.62 26.55 11.54
N PHE A 10 -17.60 27.51 12.47
CA PHE A 10 -16.80 27.39 13.70
C PHE A 10 -17.26 26.23 14.59
N LEU A 11 -18.56 26.00 14.69
CA LEU A 11 -19.11 24.83 15.39
C LEU A 11 -18.70 23.53 14.73
N LEU A 12 -18.78 23.43 13.39
CA LEU A 12 -18.32 22.25 12.66
C LEU A 12 -16.82 21.99 12.85
N PHE A 13 -16.00 23.03 12.89
CA PHE A 13 -14.57 22.94 13.16
C PHE A 13 -14.28 22.43 14.58
N LEU A 14 -15.02 22.90 15.59
CA LEU A 14 -14.90 22.37 16.95
C LEU A 14 -15.36 20.91 17.04
N LEU A 15 -16.44 20.55 16.35
CA LEU A 15 -16.95 19.18 16.33
C LEU A 15 -16.00 18.24 15.58
N SER A 16 -15.32 18.69 14.53
CA SER A 16 -14.33 17.88 13.81
C SER A 16 -13.03 17.67 14.61
N ALA A 17 -12.74 18.52 15.60
CA ALA A 17 -11.59 18.32 16.48
C ALA A 17 -11.67 17.02 17.27
N ILE A 18 -12.88 16.53 17.62
CA ILE A 18 -13.08 15.29 18.36
C ILE A 18 -12.60 14.06 17.55
N PRO A 19 -13.10 13.77 16.34
CA PRO A 19 -12.62 12.65 15.54
C PRO A 19 -11.15 12.80 15.14
N ILE A 20 -10.67 14.02 14.88
CA ILE A 20 -9.25 14.26 14.56
C ILE A 20 -8.36 13.92 15.76
N ALA A 21 -8.70 14.40 16.96
CA ALA A 21 -7.95 14.09 18.17
C ALA A 21 -7.97 12.59 18.49
N TYR A 22 -9.11 11.93 18.25
CA TYR A 22 -9.22 10.48 18.41
C TYR A 22 -8.30 9.72 17.44
N LEU A 23 -8.26 10.11 16.15
CA LEU A 23 -7.34 9.51 15.18
C LEU A 23 -5.87 9.73 15.56
N ILE A 24 -5.49 10.95 15.97
CA ILE A 24 -4.14 11.24 16.46
C ILE A 24 -3.79 10.36 17.66
N SER A 25 -4.72 10.20 18.61
CA SER A 25 -4.51 9.34 19.78
C SER A 25 -4.31 7.88 19.41
N LEU A 26 -4.99 7.37 18.36
CA LEU A 26 -4.82 6.01 17.88
C LEU A 26 -3.47 5.81 17.18
N GLU A 27 -3.04 6.77 16.36
CA GLU A 27 -1.74 6.72 15.66
C GLU A 27 -0.54 6.86 16.61
N LEU A 28 -0.71 7.57 17.73
CA LEU A 28 0.34 7.72 18.75
C LEU A 28 0.33 6.62 19.82
N ALA A 29 -0.74 5.83 19.92
CA ALA A 29 -0.83 4.76 20.90
C ALA A 29 0.22 3.68 20.60
N THR A 30 0.85 3.14 21.64
CA THR A 30 1.76 2.00 21.46
C THR A 30 0.96 0.79 20.99
N PRO A 31 1.26 0.23 19.82
CA PRO A 31 0.53 -0.90 19.29
C PRO A 31 0.65 -2.11 20.24
N PRO A 32 -0.43 -2.89 20.44
CA PRO A 32 -0.38 -4.09 21.26
C PRO A 32 0.37 -5.25 20.59
N THR A 33 0.75 -5.09 19.32
CA THR A 33 1.44 -6.08 18.49
C THR A 33 2.75 -5.52 17.98
N HIS A 34 3.68 -6.39 17.61
CA HIS A 34 4.90 -5.99 16.92
C HIS A 34 4.57 -5.26 15.60
N VAL A 35 5.23 -4.13 15.35
CA VAL A 35 5.05 -3.32 14.14
C VAL A 35 6.39 -3.13 13.44
N TYR A 36 6.38 -3.35 12.12
CA TYR A 36 7.51 -3.02 11.26
C TYR A 36 7.35 -1.59 10.76
N GLN A 37 8.33 -0.74 11.06
CA GLN A 37 8.40 0.61 10.53
C GLN A 37 9.24 0.60 9.25
N TYR A 38 8.85 1.39 8.26
CA TYR A 38 9.60 1.55 7.02
C TYR A 38 9.44 2.97 6.47
N HIS A 39 10.40 3.42 5.68
CA HIS A 39 10.30 4.70 4.98
C HIS A 39 9.75 4.52 3.59
N SER A 40 8.70 5.29 3.29
CA SER A 40 8.08 5.35 1.98
C SER A 40 8.70 6.48 1.15
N SER A 41 8.87 6.24 -0.15
CA SER A 41 9.38 7.24 -1.12
C SER A 41 8.28 7.97 -1.89
N GLY A 42 7.01 7.59 -1.71
CA GLY A 42 5.90 8.05 -2.55
C GLY A 42 4.70 8.52 -1.73
N TRP A 43 3.55 8.64 -2.39
CA TRP A 43 2.41 9.35 -1.82
C TRP A 43 1.48 8.44 -1.02
N PHE A 44 1.09 7.30 -1.58
CA PHE A 44 0.15 6.41 -0.90
C PHE A 44 0.43 4.93 -1.21
N ARG A 45 0.49 4.12 -0.16
CA ARG A 45 0.63 2.66 -0.28
C ARG A 45 -0.76 2.08 -0.14
N GLU A 46 -1.22 1.40 -1.16
CA GLU A 46 -2.61 0.97 -1.26
C GLU A 46 -2.84 -0.29 -0.43
N CYS A 47 -2.00 -1.32 -0.58
CA CYS A 47 -2.06 -2.51 0.25
C CYS A 47 -0.69 -3.16 0.44
N ALA A 48 -0.60 -4.00 1.47
CA ALA A 48 0.56 -4.84 1.74
C ALA A 48 0.15 -6.32 1.81
N LYS A 49 1.06 -7.21 1.41
CA LYS A 49 0.95 -8.67 1.54
C LYS A 49 2.26 -9.26 2.03
N TRP A 50 2.17 -10.31 2.84
CA TRP A 50 3.32 -11.03 3.37
C TRP A 50 3.75 -12.16 2.42
N ASP A 51 5.01 -12.13 1.98
CA ASP A 51 5.67 -13.22 1.27
C ASP A 51 6.54 -13.99 2.27
N HIS A 52 5.92 -15.00 2.88
CA HIS A 52 6.53 -15.77 3.96
C HIS A 52 7.75 -16.60 3.54
N LEU A 53 7.84 -17.02 2.28
CA LEU A 53 8.96 -17.84 1.80
C LEU A 53 10.24 -17.02 1.63
N ASN A 54 10.11 -15.73 1.33
CA ASN A 54 11.23 -14.82 1.12
C ASN A 54 11.41 -13.82 2.28
N SER A 55 10.64 -13.98 3.36
CA SER A 55 10.62 -13.09 4.53
C SER A 55 10.58 -11.60 4.16
N ARG A 56 9.63 -11.22 3.31
CA ARG A 56 9.46 -9.84 2.84
C ARG A 56 7.99 -9.45 2.74
N PHE A 57 7.70 -8.18 2.95
CA PHE A 57 6.42 -7.60 2.57
C PHE A 57 6.47 -7.13 1.13
N LEU A 58 5.36 -7.26 0.42
CA LEU A 58 5.14 -6.66 -0.89
C LEU A 58 4.05 -5.60 -0.75
N VAL A 59 4.32 -4.40 -1.27
CA VAL A 59 3.48 -3.23 -1.05
C VAL A 59 3.12 -2.58 -2.38
N SER A 60 1.83 -2.41 -2.64
CA SER A 60 1.31 -1.77 -3.86
C SER A 60 1.19 -0.26 -3.71
N PHE A 61 1.26 0.45 -4.83
CA PHE A 61 1.24 1.90 -4.87
C PHE A 61 -0.02 2.43 -5.55
N LEU A 62 -0.62 3.47 -4.97
CA LEU A 62 -1.72 4.18 -5.61
C LEU A 62 -1.25 4.88 -6.90
N GLU A 63 0.00 5.32 -6.94
CA GLU A 63 0.68 5.88 -8.11
C GLU A 63 1.17 4.82 -9.13
N GLY A 64 0.93 3.54 -8.86
CA GLY A 64 1.30 2.43 -9.74
C GLY A 64 2.66 1.81 -9.43
N GLY A 65 2.71 0.48 -9.53
CA GLY A 65 3.87 -0.33 -9.19
C GLY A 65 3.75 -1.11 -7.87
N VAL A 66 4.82 -1.81 -7.51
CA VAL A 66 4.96 -2.61 -6.28
C VAL A 66 6.39 -2.52 -5.76
N ALA A 67 6.56 -2.40 -4.45
CA ALA A 67 7.84 -2.52 -3.74
C ALA A 67 7.92 -3.75 -2.84
N GLN A 68 9.15 -4.08 -2.43
CA GLN A 68 9.42 -4.99 -1.32
C GLN A 68 9.96 -4.26 -0.10
N LEU A 69 9.65 -4.81 1.08
CA LEU A 69 10.28 -4.52 2.36
C LEU A 69 10.86 -5.84 2.90
N SER A 70 12.18 -5.99 2.84
CA SER A 70 12.85 -7.22 3.27
C SER A 70 13.19 -7.17 4.75
N LEU A 71 12.89 -8.25 5.48
CA LEU A 71 13.36 -8.36 6.86
C LEU A 71 14.86 -8.75 6.88
N PRO A 72 15.66 -8.19 7.78
CA PRO A 72 17.04 -8.63 7.95
C PRO A 72 17.09 -10.10 8.40
N LYS A 73 17.98 -10.89 7.78
CA LYS A 73 18.18 -12.29 8.16
C LYS A 73 18.86 -12.34 9.54
N GLY A 74 18.19 -12.92 10.53
CA GLY A 74 18.71 -13.09 11.89
C GLY A 74 18.07 -12.21 12.96
N SER A 75 17.08 -11.39 12.62
CA SER A 75 16.34 -10.54 13.57
C SER A 75 15.13 -11.20 14.20
N GLU A 76 14.96 -12.51 14.01
CA GLU A 76 13.96 -13.31 14.74
C GLU A 76 14.42 -13.51 16.20
N GLY A 77 14.47 -12.44 17.00
CA GLY A 77 14.68 -12.55 18.44
C GLY A 77 15.52 -11.48 19.14
N ASP A 78 16.07 -10.48 18.44
CA ASP A 78 16.79 -9.38 19.09
C ASP A 78 15.95 -8.09 19.04
N ASP A 79 15.08 -7.96 20.05
CA ASP A 79 14.07 -6.91 20.26
C ASP A 79 14.67 -5.52 20.61
N SER A 80 15.97 -5.32 20.38
CA SER A 80 16.73 -4.20 20.94
C SER A 80 17.04 -3.08 19.94
N THR A 81 16.82 -3.27 18.64
CA THR A 81 17.01 -2.21 17.64
C THR A 81 15.82 -2.10 16.69
N VAL A 82 15.10 -0.97 16.79
CA VAL A 82 14.05 -0.59 15.85
C VAL A 82 14.70 -0.44 14.47
N THR A 83 14.67 -1.51 13.68
CA THR A 83 15.23 -1.51 12.34
C THR A 83 14.16 -1.00 11.39
N VAL A 84 14.32 0.25 10.95
CA VAL A 84 13.45 0.83 9.93
C VAL A 84 13.75 0.16 8.60
N LEU A 85 12.76 -0.52 8.01
CA LEU A 85 12.90 -1.24 6.75
C LEU A 85 13.01 -0.26 5.57
N GLU A 86 13.74 -0.68 4.55
CA GLU A 86 13.88 0.06 3.28
C GLU A 86 12.82 -0.40 2.27
N GLU A 87 12.20 0.55 1.59
CA GLU A 87 11.29 0.32 0.48
C GLU A 87 12.01 0.28 -0.86
N LEU A 88 12.10 -0.91 -1.46
CA LEU A 88 12.68 -1.08 -2.78
C LEU A 88 11.60 -1.31 -3.82
N THR A 89 11.45 -0.39 -4.77
CA THR A 89 10.53 -0.57 -5.91
C THR A 89 11.03 -1.68 -6.84
N LEU A 90 10.17 -2.65 -7.12
CA LEU A 90 10.49 -3.83 -7.93
C LEU A 90 9.75 -3.82 -9.27
N ILE A 91 8.47 -3.43 -9.23
CA ILE A 91 7.60 -3.43 -10.40
C ILE A 91 7.22 -1.99 -10.68
N LYS A 92 7.56 -1.51 -11.88
CA LYS A 92 7.08 -0.25 -12.44
C LYS A 92 6.96 -0.40 -13.95
N ASP A 93 5.80 -0.90 -14.35
CA ASP A 93 5.53 -1.31 -15.72
C ASP A 93 5.17 -0.11 -16.59
N VAL A 94 5.87 0.07 -17.70
CA VAL A 94 5.68 1.20 -18.62
C VAL A 94 4.32 1.15 -19.29
N ASP A 95 3.81 -0.05 -19.59
CA ASP A 95 2.51 -0.20 -20.25
C ASP A 95 1.32 0.14 -19.33
N LEU A 96 1.58 0.22 -18.02
CA LEU A 96 0.59 0.53 -17.00
C LEU A 96 0.79 1.92 -16.40
N ALA A 97 1.69 2.73 -16.97
CA ALA A 97 1.98 4.07 -16.48
C ALA A 97 0.71 4.93 -16.39
N GLY A 98 0.54 5.61 -15.25
CA GLY A 98 -0.63 6.44 -14.96
C GLY A 98 -1.78 5.69 -14.26
N ASN A 99 -1.73 4.36 -14.17
CA ASN A 99 -2.69 3.56 -13.42
C ASN A 99 -2.16 3.20 -12.03
N GLY A 100 -3.04 3.16 -11.04
CA GLY A 100 -2.71 2.72 -9.68
C GLY A 100 -2.76 1.21 -9.52
N SER A 101 -1.93 0.66 -8.64
CA SER A 101 -1.95 -0.75 -8.24
C SER A 101 -2.90 -0.93 -7.06
N LEU A 102 -4.16 -1.27 -7.30
CA LEU A 102 -5.24 -1.28 -6.28
C LEU A 102 -5.55 -2.66 -5.67
N GLY A 103 -4.58 -3.56 -5.70
CA GLY A 103 -4.72 -4.86 -5.06
C GLY A 103 -3.69 -5.84 -5.56
N ILE A 104 -3.12 -6.62 -4.64
CA ILE A 104 -2.14 -7.65 -4.95
C ILE A 104 -2.42 -8.95 -4.20
N VAL A 105 -2.04 -10.08 -4.81
CA VAL A 105 -2.10 -11.41 -4.22
C VAL A 105 -0.83 -12.18 -4.56
N VAL A 106 -0.20 -12.76 -3.54
CA VAL A 106 0.95 -13.65 -3.68
C VAL A 106 0.45 -15.09 -3.90
N ASP A 107 0.71 -15.65 -5.08
CA ASP A 107 0.39 -17.04 -5.46
C ASP A 107 1.67 -17.88 -5.45
N HIS A 108 2.03 -18.39 -4.27
CA HIS A 108 3.24 -19.20 -4.09
C HIS A 108 3.23 -20.50 -4.90
N GLN A 109 2.05 -21.12 -5.09
CA GLN A 109 1.95 -22.38 -5.83
C GLN A 109 2.40 -22.24 -7.29
N ARG A 110 2.29 -21.02 -7.85
CA ARG A 110 2.68 -20.71 -9.22
C ARG A 110 3.82 -19.70 -9.30
N ASN A 111 4.52 -19.46 -8.19
CA ASN A 111 5.63 -18.51 -8.08
C ASN A 111 5.33 -17.12 -8.68
N ARG A 112 4.13 -16.57 -8.44
CA ARG A 112 3.72 -15.32 -9.08
C ARG A 112 3.02 -14.34 -8.15
N LEU A 113 3.19 -13.06 -8.43
CA LEU A 113 2.42 -11.97 -7.86
C LEU A 113 1.36 -11.53 -8.86
N LEU A 114 0.10 -11.51 -8.44
CA LEU A 114 -0.99 -10.92 -9.21
C LEU A 114 -1.17 -9.47 -8.76
N VAL A 115 -1.30 -8.55 -9.71
CA VAL A 115 -1.45 -7.11 -9.46
C VAL A 115 -2.60 -6.58 -10.30
N VAL A 116 -3.56 -5.92 -9.64
CA VAL A 116 -4.65 -5.21 -10.30
C VAL A 116 -4.21 -3.77 -10.54
N SER A 117 -4.31 -3.32 -11.79
CA SER A 117 -3.97 -1.96 -12.20
C SER A 117 -5.19 -1.24 -12.75
N THR A 118 -5.48 -0.03 -12.26
CA THR A 118 -6.69 0.71 -12.64
C THR A 118 -6.46 2.22 -12.75
N ASP A 119 -7.22 2.87 -13.62
CA ASP A 119 -7.37 4.32 -13.61
C ASP A 119 -8.23 4.74 -12.41
N VAL A 120 -7.58 5.19 -11.33
CA VAL A 120 -8.21 5.49 -10.03
C VAL A 120 -9.24 6.61 -10.14
N ILE A 121 -9.01 7.61 -10.99
CA ILE A 121 -9.85 8.80 -11.10
C ILE A 121 -10.88 8.63 -12.21
N GLY A 122 -10.41 8.36 -13.43
CA GLY A 122 -11.26 8.33 -14.61
C GLY A 122 -12.02 7.01 -14.77
N LYS A 123 -11.58 5.93 -14.10
CA LYS A 123 -12.19 4.58 -14.17
C LYS A 123 -12.26 4.01 -15.59
N ASN A 124 -11.39 4.47 -16.49
CA ASN A 124 -11.41 4.09 -17.90
C ASN A 124 -10.58 2.83 -18.20
N TYR A 125 -9.78 2.39 -17.23
CA TYR A 125 -8.85 1.29 -17.40
C TYR A 125 -8.87 0.37 -16.19
N ALA A 126 -8.91 -0.93 -16.45
CA ALA A 126 -8.73 -1.97 -15.45
C ALA A 126 -7.99 -3.14 -16.09
N ALA A 127 -6.96 -3.64 -15.43
CA ALA A 127 -6.20 -4.79 -15.90
C ALA A 127 -5.69 -5.64 -14.74
N LEU A 128 -5.42 -6.90 -15.04
CA LEU A 128 -4.73 -7.82 -14.17
C LEU A 128 -3.41 -8.22 -14.82
N ALA A 129 -2.31 -7.96 -14.12
CA ALA A 129 -0.99 -8.43 -14.49
C ALA A 129 -0.53 -9.53 -13.54
N ALA A 130 0.30 -10.44 -14.04
CA ALA A 130 1.05 -11.37 -13.21
C ALA A 130 2.55 -11.18 -13.42
N TYR A 131 3.30 -11.25 -12.34
CA TYR A 131 4.76 -11.13 -12.33
C TYR A 131 5.38 -12.35 -11.65
N ASP A 132 6.48 -12.85 -12.16
CA ASP A 132 7.25 -13.91 -11.50
C ASP A 132 7.89 -13.40 -10.21
N LEU A 133 7.75 -14.12 -9.09
CA LEU A 133 8.22 -13.66 -7.77
C LEU A 133 9.75 -13.68 -7.61
N SER A 134 10.46 -14.37 -8.51
CA SER A 134 11.92 -14.49 -8.46
C SER A 134 12.61 -13.43 -9.32
N THR A 135 12.02 -13.12 -10.47
CA THR A 135 12.62 -12.25 -11.50
C THR A 135 11.90 -10.92 -11.66
N TRP A 136 10.67 -10.79 -11.16
CA TRP A 136 9.77 -9.65 -11.36
C TRP A 136 9.38 -9.39 -12.82
N GLN A 137 9.66 -10.34 -13.71
CA GLN A 137 9.24 -10.26 -15.10
C GLN A 137 7.74 -10.47 -15.21
N ARG A 138 7.09 -9.67 -16.05
CA ARG A 138 5.67 -9.82 -16.35
C ARG A 138 5.42 -11.10 -17.13
N LEU A 139 4.61 -11.98 -16.55
CA LEU A 139 4.17 -13.23 -17.15
C LEU A 139 3.00 -13.01 -18.12
N PHE A 140 2.03 -12.18 -17.72
CA PHE A 140 0.95 -11.77 -18.60
C PHE A 140 0.35 -10.43 -18.16
N LEU A 141 -0.39 -9.82 -19.07
CA LEU A 141 -1.28 -8.69 -18.83
C LEU A 141 -2.61 -8.98 -19.52
N THR A 142 -3.71 -8.83 -18.79
CA THR A 142 -5.06 -8.97 -19.35
C THR A 142 -5.88 -7.76 -18.93
N HIS A 143 -6.44 -7.09 -19.93
CA HIS A 143 -7.42 -6.05 -19.69
C HIS A 143 -8.69 -6.69 -19.13
N LEU A 144 -9.19 -6.16 -18.02
CA LEU A 144 -10.45 -6.57 -17.45
C LEU A 144 -11.54 -5.79 -18.16
N SER A 145 -12.61 -6.47 -18.57
CA SER A 145 -13.85 -5.80 -18.95
C SER A 145 -14.30 -4.94 -17.77
N GLY A 146 -14.75 -3.72 -18.03
CA GLY A 146 -15.48 -2.95 -17.02
C GLY A 146 -16.72 -3.72 -16.54
N PRO A 147 -17.30 -3.37 -15.39
CA PRO A 147 -18.63 -3.85 -15.02
C PRO A 147 -19.67 -3.51 -16.10
#